data_AF-A0A1E1WPV8-F1
#
_entry.id   AF-A0A1E1WPV8-F1
#
_cell.length_a   1.000
_cell.length_b   1.000
_cell.length_c   1.000
_cell.angle_alpha   90.00
_cell.angle_beta   90.00
_cell.angle_gamma   90.00
#
_symmetry.space_group_name_H-M   'P 1'
#
loop_
_entity.id
_entity.type
_entity.pdbx_description
1 polymer ?
#
loop_
_entity_poly.entity_id
_entity_poly.type
_entity_poly.pdbx_seq_one_letter_code
_entity_poly.pdbx_strand_id
1 'polypeptide(L)'
;SGAPVSEYSASPDDEPFRELALAYATNHADMASPTRQGCHVTSADESSVYNFGKQGGVTNGAAWYSLKGGMQDFNYLATNAFEITLELGCEKYPAESKLFNEWERNLEAMLSYLEKAHIGVKGLVSDGSGFIENAVISVVNITGPLPRPIRHDVTTGPFGDYYRLLTPGHYEITA
;
A
#
# COMPACT_ATOMS: atom_id res chain seq x y z
N SER A 1 29.23 -3.65 1.67
CA SER A 1 29.86 -2.32 1.70
C SER A 1 28.78 -1.29 1.37
N GLY A 2 28.59 -0.32 2.28
CA GLY A 2 27.70 0.86 2.24
C GLY A 2 26.59 0.89 1.19
N ALA A 3 25.36 0.53 1.58
CA ALA A 3 24.19 0.97 0.83
C ALA A 3 24.06 2.50 0.98
N PRO A 4 23.82 3.24 -0.12
CA PRO A 4 23.63 4.68 -0.06
C PRO A 4 22.36 5.01 0.74
N VAL A 5 22.31 6.23 1.26
CA VAL A 5 21.18 6.79 2.03
C VAL A 5 19.85 6.37 1.42
N SER A 6 18.99 5.74 2.22
CA SER A 6 17.66 5.30 1.82
C SER A 6 16.78 6.52 1.53
N GLU A 7 16.39 6.69 0.27
CA GLU A 7 15.61 7.84 -0.21
C GLU A 7 14.16 7.42 -0.50
N TYR A 8 13.23 8.32 -0.25
CA TYR A 8 11.81 8.09 -0.57
C TYR A 8 11.62 7.98 -2.07
N SER A 9 11.09 6.84 -2.53
CA SER A 9 10.79 6.61 -3.94
C SER A 9 9.27 6.55 -4.14
N ALA A 10 8.67 7.69 -4.47
CA ALA A 10 7.22 7.80 -4.68
C ALA A 10 6.78 7.04 -5.94
N SER A 11 5.70 6.26 -5.83
CA SER A 11 5.01 5.71 -7.00
C SER A 11 4.01 6.74 -7.56
N PRO A 12 3.52 6.55 -8.80
CA PRO A 12 2.42 7.37 -9.33
C PRO A 12 1.17 7.36 -8.43
N ASP A 13 0.93 6.25 -7.73
CA ASP A 13 -0.18 6.05 -6.80
C ASP A 13 0.24 6.13 -5.31
N ASP A 14 1.19 7.00 -4.98
CA ASP A 14 1.69 7.16 -3.60
C ASP A 14 0.58 7.43 -2.58
N GLU A 15 -0.40 8.28 -2.93
CA GLU A 15 -1.54 8.59 -2.06
C GLU A 15 -2.40 7.35 -1.76
N PRO A 16 -2.90 6.58 -2.76
CA PRO A 16 -3.55 5.29 -2.51
C PRO A 16 -2.71 4.32 -1.68
N PHE A 17 -1.41 4.14 -1.98
CA PHE A 17 -0.56 3.23 -1.20
C PHE A 17 -0.44 3.65 0.26
N ARG A 18 -0.33 4.95 0.54
CA ARG A 18 -0.33 5.47 1.91
C ARG A 18 -1.67 5.23 2.59
N GLU A 19 -2.80 5.39 1.90
CA GLU A 19 -4.12 5.07 2.46
C GLU A 19 -4.24 3.58 2.79
N LEU A 20 -3.77 2.69 1.92
CA LEU A 20 -3.74 1.24 2.15
C LEU A 20 -2.89 0.87 3.38
N ALA A 21 -1.66 1.38 3.45
CA ALA A 21 -0.75 1.12 4.55
C ALA A 21 -1.29 1.68 5.88
N LEU A 22 -1.84 2.89 5.88
CA LEU A 22 -2.44 3.50 7.06
C LEU A 22 -3.67 2.73 7.55
N ALA A 23 -4.52 2.26 6.64
CA ALA A 23 -5.69 1.46 7.00
C ALA A 23 -5.34 0.21 7.82
N TYR A 24 -4.21 -0.42 7.52
CA TYR A 24 -3.70 -1.52 8.33
C TYR A 24 -3.06 -1.00 9.63
N ALA A 25 -2.09 -0.09 9.52
CA ALA A 25 -1.26 0.32 10.64
C ALA A 25 -2.04 1.00 11.78
N THR A 26 -3.05 1.81 11.47
CA THR A 26 -3.85 2.53 12.49
C THR A 26 -4.90 1.65 13.16
N ASN A 27 -5.29 0.54 12.52
CA ASN A 27 -6.23 -0.43 13.08
C ASN A 27 -5.54 -1.63 13.74
N HIS A 28 -4.23 -1.78 13.55
CA HIS A 28 -3.42 -2.73 14.31
C HIS A 28 -3.25 -2.23 15.75
N ALA A 29 -3.24 -3.15 16.72
CA ALA A 29 -3.22 -2.82 18.16
C ALA A 29 -2.16 -1.78 18.58
N ASP A 30 -0.98 -1.83 18.00
CA ASP A 30 0.16 -0.97 18.37
C ASP A 30 1.11 -0.61 17.22
N MET A 31 0.81 -0.93 15.95
CA MET A 31 1.75 -0.70 14.83
C MET A 31 1.99 0.79 14.59
N ALA A 32 0.93 1.59 14.64
CA ALA A 32 1.00 3.05 14.57
C ALA A 32 1.30 3.73 15.92
N SER A 33 1.55 2.96 17.00
CA SER A 33 1.80 3.55 18.31
C SER A 33 3.17 4.24 18.35
N PRO A 34 3.27 5.54 18.71
CA PRO A 34 4.54 6.24 18.84
C PRO A 34 5.39 5.72 20.01
N THR A 35 4.79 4.99 20.95
CA THR A 35 5.47 4.37 22.09
C THR A 35 5.95 2.95 21.79
N ARG A 36 5.61 2.38 20.62
CA ARG A 36 6.10 1.06 20.23
C ARG A 36 7.61 1.12 20.02
N GLN A 37 8.32 0.22 20.69
CA GLN A 37 9.76 0.07 20.51
C GLN A 37 10.08 -0.52 19.14
N GLY A 38 11.18 -0.08 18.55
CA GLY A 38 11.70 -0.67 17.32
C GLY A 38 12.17 -2.10 17.55
N CYS A 39 12.39 -2.84 16.47
CA CYS A 39 13.00 -4.16 16.55
C CYS A 39 14.51 -4.04 16.80
N HIS A 40 15.10 -5.00 17.54
CA HIS A 40 16.55 -5.06 17.80
C HIS A 40 17.14 -3.88 18.59
N VAL A 41 16.39 -3.28 19.52
CA VAL A 41 16.93 -2.29 20.47
C VAL A 41 17.79 -3.02 21.51
N THR A 42 19.11 -3.09 21.28
CA THR A 42 20.09 -3.71 22.20
C THR A 42 20.94 -2.70 22.97
N SER A 43 20.83 -1.40 22.67
CA SER A 43 21.59 -0.31 23.29
C SER A 43 20.68 0.86 23.66
N ALA A 44 21.12 1.67 24.63
CA ALA A 44 20.39 2.85 25.12
C ALA A 44 20.26 3.98 24.08
N ASP A 45 20.90 3.85 22.92
CA ASP A 45 20.82 4.81 21.82
C ASP A 45 19.81 4.35 20.76
N GLU A 46 18.53 4.57 21.07
CA GLU A 46 17.40 4.33 20.16
C GLU A 46 17.41 5.22 18.91
N SER A 47 18.33 6.19 18.79
CA SER A 47 18.38 7.12 17.66
C SER A 47 18.87 6.46 16.36
N SER A 48 19.56 5.32 16.46
CA SER A 48 20.17 4.61 15.34
C SER A 48 19.27 3.54 14.69
N VAL A 49 18.14 3.20 15.30
CA VAL A 49 17.25 2.11 14.86
C VAL A 49 16.01 2.68 14.18
N TYR A 50 15.73 2.22 12.95
CA TYR A 50 14.52 2.57 12.22
C TYR A 50 13.27 2.11 13.00
N ASN A 51 12.40 3.04 13.37
CA ASN A 51 11.19 2.75 14.15
C ASN A 51 9.95 3.25 13.40
N PHE A 52 9.15 2.30 12.90
CA PHE A 52 7.90 2.58 12.18
C PHE A 52 6.88 3.34 13.04
N GLY A 53 6.79 3.06 14.34
CA GLY A 53 5.86 3.75 15.25
C GLY A 53 6.11 5.26 15.31
N LYS A 54 7.37 5.70 15.19
CA LYS A 54 7.73 7.13 15.11
C LYS A 54 7.31 7.79 13.78
N GLN A 55 6.85 7.00 12.81
CA GLN A 55 6.40 7.44 11.48
C GLN A 55 4.92 7.11 11.25
N GLY A 56 4.15 6.80 12.30
CA GLY A 56 2.73 6.44 12.19
C GLY A 56 2.49 4.99 11.74
N GLY A 57 3.49 4.12 11.88
CA GLY A 57 3.39 2.69 11.58
C GLY A 57 3.57 2.33 10.11
N VAL A 58 3.95 3.28 9.25
CA VAL A 58 4.10 3.09 7.81
C VAL A 58 5.45 3.59 7.31
N THR A 59 5.90 3.08 6.17
CA THR A 59 7.12 3.54 5.49
C THR A 59 7.02 3.39 3.98
N ASN A 60 7.82 4.14 3.24
CA ASN A 60 8.16 3.81 1.86
C ASN A 60 9.29 2.78 1.85
N GLY A 61 9.12 1.68 1.10
CA GLY A 61 10.09 0.58 1.10
C GLY A 61 11.53 1.03 0.84
N ALA A 62 11.76 1.88 -0.17
CA ALA A 62 13.09 2.39 -0.52
C ALA A 62 13.70 3.30 0.56
N ALA A 63 12.86 4.03 1.32
CA ALA A 63 13.28 4.87 2.44
C ALA A 63 13.65 4.06 3.70
N TRP A 64 13.15 2.83 3.83
CA TRP A 64 13.58 1.90 4.87
C TRP A 64 14.86 1.16 4.45
N TYR A 65 14.83 0.44 3.33
CA TYR A 65 16.00 -0.09 2.65
C TYR A 65 15.67 -0.38 1.18
N SER A 66 16.59 -0.05 0.28
CA SER A 66 16.39 -0.32 -1.15
C SER A 66 16.47 -1.83 -1.43
N LEU A 67 15.34 -2.40 -1.88
CA LEU A 67 15.23 -3.78 -2.34
C LEU A 67 14.94 -3.78 -3.85
N LYS A 68 15.64 -4.62 -4.61
CA LYS A 68 15.39 -4.81 -6.05
C LYS A 68 14.80 -6.19 -6.30
N GLY A 69 13.78 -6.28 -7.14
CA GLY A 69 13.14 -7.55 -7.52
C GLY A 69 12.16 -8.08 -6.49
N GLY A 70 11.58 -7.21 -5.66
CA GLY A 70 10.52 -7.59 -4.71
C GLY A 70 9.19 -7.89 -5.41
N MET A 71 8.41 -8.79 -4.82
CA MET A 71 7.06 -9.14 -5.28
C MET A 71 6.12 -7.92 -5.28
N GLN A 72 6.24 -7.05 -4.27
CA GLN A 72 5.43 -5.85 -4.12
C GLN A 72 5.48 -4.95 -5.35
N ASP A 73 6.69 -4.58 -5.79
CA ASP A 73 6.87 -3.72 -6.96
C ASP A 73 6.51 -4.46 -8.25
N PHE A 74 6.74 -5.77 -8.34
CA PHE A 74 6.33 -6.57 -9.49
C PHE A 74 4.81 -6.54 -9.70
N ASN A 75 4.02 -6.75 -8.63
CA ASN A 75 2.57 -6.71 -8.73
C ASN A 75 2.06 -5.38 -9.31
N TYR A 76 2.58 -4.26 -8.81
CA TYR A 76 2.18 -2.94 -9.28
C TYR A 76 2.69 -2.61 -10.69
N LEU A 77 3.88 -3.05 -11.08
CA LEU A 77 4.47 -2.72 -12.37
C LEU A 77 4.02 -3.65 -13.52
N ALA A 78 3.61 -4.88 -13.20
CA ALA A 78 3.30 -5.91 -14.19
C ALA A 78 1.82 -6.30 -14.24
N THR A 79 1.00 -5.83 -13.30
CA THR A 79 -0.43 -6.17 -13.20
C THR A 79 -1.25 -4.96 -12.74
N ASN A 80 -2.57 -5.12 -12.58
CA ASN A 80 -3.43 -4.08 -11.99
C ASN A 80 -3.38 -4.07 -10.44
N ALA A 81 -2.68 -5.01 -9.79
CA ALA A 81 -2.74 -5.24 -8.36
C ALA A 81 -1.87 -4.27 -7.56
N PHE A 82 -2.43 -3.74 -6.47
CA PHE A 82 -1.72 -2.90 -5.51
C PHE A 82 -1.37 -3.76 -4.31
N GLU A 83 -0.08 -4.02 -4.12
CA GLU A 83 0.42 -4.82 -3.00
C GLU A 83 1.19 -3.94 -2.01
N ILE A 84 0.99 -4.18 -0.71
CA ILE A 84 1.85 -3.63 0.36
C ILE A 84 2.55 -4.78 1.09
N THR A 85 3.70 -4.49 1.69
CA THR A 85 4.41 -5.42 2.58
C THR A 85 4.09 -5.11 4.04
N LEU A 86 3.69 -6.14 4.81
CA LEU A 86 3.33 -6.01 6.22
C LEU A 86 4.38 -6.70 7.11
N GLU A 87 5.04 -5.92 7.97
CA GLU A 87 5.99 -6.41 8.98
C GLU A 87 5.28 -6.56 10.33
N LEU A 88 4.74 -7.75 10.60
CA LEU A 88 3.79 -7.98 11.71
C LEU A 88 4.44 -7.89 13.11
N GLY A 89 5.72 -8.19 13.22
CA GLY A 89 6.41 -8.21 14.51
C GLY A 89 7.91 -8.42 14.42
N CYS A 90 8.60 -8.16 15.52
CA CYS A 90 10.06 -8.29 15.60
C CYS A 90 10.52 -9.75 15.74
N GLU A 91 9.68 -10.60 16.33
CA GLU A 91 9.95 -12.03 16.49
C GLU A 91 9.50 -12.77 15.24
N LYS A 92 10.46 -13.17 14.39
CA LYS A 92 10.19 -13.83 13.10
C LYS A 92 9.48 -15.17 13.24
N TYR A 93 9.73 -15.88 14.34
CA TYR A 93 9.15 -17.19 14.62
C TYR A 93 8.66 -17.22 16.08
N PRO A 94 7.48 -16.65 16.37
CA PRO A 94 6.95 -16.63 17.72
C PRO A 94 6.53 -18.02 18.19
N ALA A 95 6.58 -18.25 19.50
CA ALA A 95 6.02 -19.45 20.11
C ALA A 95 4.51 -19.54 19.88
N GLU A 96 3.97 -20.77 19.81
CA GLU A 96 2.54 -21.04 19.60
C GLU A 96 1.63 -20.28 20.57
N SER A 97 2.05 -20.14 21.83
CA SER A 97 1.32 -19.43 22.87
C SER A 97 1.09 -17.94 22.59
N LYS A 98 1.80 -17.35 21.62
CA LYS A 98 1.62 -15.94 21.19
C LYS A 98 0.66 -15.79 20.02
N LEU A 99 0.38 -16.85 19.25
CA LEU A 99 -0.35 -16.76 17.99
C LEU A 99 -1.77 -16.21 18.15
N PHE A 100 -2.47 -16.57 19.23
CA PHE A 100 -3.80 -16.05 19.50
C PHE A 100 -3.79 -14.53 19.74
N ASN A 101 -2.80 -14.03 20.49
CA ASN A 101 -2.64 -12.60 20.72
C ASN A 101 -2.25 -11.87 19.43
N GLU A 102 -1.39 -12.46 18.60
CA GLU A 102 -1.07 -11.87 17.28
C GLU A 102 -2.31 -11.82 16.38
N TRP A 103 -3.15 -12.86 16.39
CA TRP A 103 -4.44 -12.82 15.69
C TRP A 103 -5.31 -11.64 16.17
N GLU A 104 -5.51 -11.50 17.49
CA GLU A 104 -6.35 -10.43 18.03
C GLU A 104 -5.80 -9.04 17.67
N ARG A 105 -4.47 -8.86 17.66
CA ARG A 105 -3.83 -7.58 17.31
C ARG A 105 -3.99 -7.19 15.84
N ASN A 106 -4.11 -8.18 14.96
CA ASN A 106 -4.15 -8.00 13.50
C ASN A 106 -5.56 -8.12 12.91
N LEU A 107 -6.54 -8.69 13.63
CA LEU A 107 -7.86 -8.98 13.11
C LEU A 107 -8.53 -7.76 12.47
N GLU A 108 -8.68 -6.67 13.24
CA GLU A 108 -9.31 -5.45 12.74
C GLU A 108 -8.49 -4.79 11.62
N ALA A 109 -7.16 -4.81 11.73
CA ALA A 109 -6.25 -4.30 10.70
C ALA A 109 -6.41 -5.03 9.35
N MET A 110 -6.54 -6.36 9.39
CA MET A 110 -6.76 -7.18 8.19
C MET A 110 -8.12 -6.89 7.56
N LEU A 111 -9.19 -6.78 8.37
CA LEU A 111 -10.52 -6.43 7.86
C LEU A 111 -10.53 -5.04 7.23
N SER A 112 -10.01 -4.04 7.94
CA SER A 112 -9.88 -2.67 7.45
C SER A 112 -9.07 -2.58 6.14
N TYR A 113 -8.00 -3.37 6.01
CA TYR A 113 -7.22 -3.44 4.77
C TYR A 113 -7.99 -4.10 3.62
N LEU A 114 -8.71 -5.20 3.88
CA LEU A 114 -9.54 -5.86 2.86
C LEU A 114 -10.66 -4.95 2.34
N GLU A 115 -11.28 -4.16 3.23
CA GLU A 115 -12.29 -3.18 2.85
C GLU A 115 -11.76 -2.14 1.86
N LYS A 116 -10.44 -1.84 1.89
CA LYS A 116 -9.83 -0.92 0.93
C LYS A 116 -9.83 -1.42 -0.51
N ALA A 117 -10.09 -2.71 -0.76
CA ALA A 117 -10.34 -3.20 -2.12
C ALA A 117 -11.57 -2.56 -2.79
N HIS A 118 -12.39 -1.81 -2.04
CA HIS A 118 -13.61 -1.17 -2.52
C HIS A 118 -13.54 0.35 -2.64
N ILE A 119 -12.39 1.00 -2.40
CA ILE A 119 -12.23 2.44 -2.60
C ILE A 119 -12.06 2.79 -4.09
N GLY A 120 -12.16 4.09 -4.41
CA GLY A 120 -11.96 4.60 -5.76
C GLY A 120 -13.16 4.31 -6.68
N VAL A 121 -12.87 3.89 -7.91
CA VAL A 121 -13.87 3.71 -8.97
C VAL A 121 -13.77 2.29 -9.54
N LYS A 122 -14.91 1.69 -9.83
CA LYS A 122 -15.03 0.42 -10.55
C LYS A 122 -16.16 0.51 -11.54
N GLY A 123 -16.07 -0.23 -12.64
CA GLY A 123 -17.09 -0.16 -13.69
C GLY A 123 -16.88 -1.22 -14.76
N LEU A 124 -17.66 -1.09 -15.83
CA LEU A 124 -17.62 -1.95 -17.01
C LEU A 124 -17.33 -1.08 -18.25
N VAL A 125 -16.46 -1.55 -19.14
CA VAL A 125 -16.25 -0.97 -20.47
C VAL A 125 -16.92 -1.87 -21.51
N SER A 126 -17.75 -1.27 -22.35
CA SER A 126 -18.50 -1.97 -23.38
C SER A 126 -18.79 -1.08 -24.58
N ASP A 127 -19.07 -1.69 -25.72
CA ASP A 127 -19.57 -1.04 -26.92
C ASP A 127 -20.88 -1.69 -27.41
N GLY A 128 -21.31 -1.37 -28.64
CA GLY A 128 -22.50 -1.97 -29.24
C GLY A 128 -22.40 -3.49 -29.51
N SER A 129 -21.19 -4.06 -29.40
CA SER A 129 -20.89 -5.47 -29.67
C SER A 129 -20.75 -6.29 -28.38
N GLY A 130 -20.47 -5.67 -27.24
CA GLY A 130 -20.37 -6.33 -25.94
C GLY A 130 -19.35 -5.70 -24.99
N PHE A 131 -18.88 -6.47 -24.01
CA PHE A 131 -17.83 -6.05 -23.07
C PHE A 131 -16.46 -6.08 -23.73
N ILE A 132 -15.60 -5.12 -23.37
CA ILE A 132 -14.27 -4.95 -23.94
C ILE A 132 -13.22 -5.38 -22.92
N GLU A 133 -12.54 -6.50 -23.17
CA GLU A 133 -11.37 -6.95 -22.43
C GLU A 133 -10.11 -6.15 -22.82
N ASN A 134 -9.20 -5.93 -21.87
CA ASN A 134 -7.94 -5.20 -22.07
C ASN A 134 -8.10 -3.73 -22.52
N ALA A 135 -9.26 -3.11 -22.29
CA ALA A 135 -9.41 -1.66 -22.42
C ALA A 135 -8.53 -0.96 -21.37
N VAL A 136 -7.91 0.16 -21.74
CA VAL A 136 -6.98 0.90 -20.88
C VAL A 136 -7.73 2.01 -20.17
N ILE A 137 -7.67 2.00 -18.84
CA ILE A 137 -8.27 3.03 -17.99
C ILE A 137 -7.18 3.97 -17.51
N SER A 138 -7.19 5.19 -18.04
CA SER A 138 -6.28 6.26 -17.66
C SER A 138 -6.96 7.29 -16.76
N VAL A 139 -6.20 7.83 -15.80
CA VAL A 139 -6.73 8.75 -14.78
C VAL A 139 -5.92 10.03 -14.70
N VAL A 140 -6.62 11.16 -14.64
CA VAL A 140 -6.06 12.47 -14.29
C VAL A 140 -6.71 12.95 -12.99
N ASN A 141 -5.89 13.21 -11.96
CA ASN A 141 -6.36 13.80 -10.72
C ASN A 141 -6.55 15.32 -10.91
N ILE A 142 -7.78 15.79 -10.74
CA ILE A 142 -8.19 17.20 -10.87
C ILE A 142 -8.67 17.79 -9.54
N THR A 143 -8.37 17.12 -8.41
CA THR A 143 -8.73 17.59 -7.06
C THR A 143 -7.99 18.88 -6.68
N GLY A 144 -6.75 19.02 -7.15
CA GLY A 144 -5.88 20.16 -6.86
C GLY A 144 -6.00 21.30 -7.88
N PRO A 145 -5.21 22.38 -7.71
CA PRO A 145 -5.25 23.55 -8.60
C PRO A 145 -4.76 23.27 -10.03
N LEU A 146 -4.04 22.17 -10.23
CA LEU A 146 -3.50 21.75 -11.51
C LEU A 146 -3.84 20.27 -11.75
N PRO A 147 -4.35 19.89 -12.94
CA PRO A 147 -4.51 18.50 -13.32
C PRO A 147 -3.17 17.74 -13.25
N ARG A 148 -3.19 16.55 -12.65
CA ARG A 148 -2.02 15.66 -12.51
C ARG A 148 -2.33 14.28 -13.07
N PRO A 149 -1.78 13.90 -14.24
CA PRO A 149 -1.91 12.54 -14.76
C PRO A 149 -1.28 11.52 -13.81
N ILE A 150 -2.01 10.45 -13.49
CA ILE A 150 -1.47 9.33 -12.74
C ILE A 150 -0.83 8.38 -13.76
N ARG A 151 0.51 8.30 -13.76
CA ARG A 151 1.29 7.52 -14.74
C ARG A 151 1.32 6.02 -14.41
N HIS A 152 0.14 5.46 -14.25
CA HIS A 152 -0.09 4.03 -14.02
C HIS A 152 -1.53 3.74 -14.47
N ASP A 153 -1.70 3.16 -15.65
CA ASP A 153 -3.01 2.79 -16.17
C ASP A 153 -3.41 1.39 -15.64
N VAL A 154 -4.71 1.11 -15.59
CA VAL A 154 -5.22 -0.26 -15.33
C VAL A 154 -5.96 -0.78 -16.54
N THR A 155 -6.10 -2.09 -16.63
CA THR A 155 -6.80 -2.75 -17.74
C THR A 155 -8.10 -3.42 -17.29
N THR A 156 -9.06 -3.55 -18.20
CA THR A 156 -10.28 -4.34 -17.95
C THR A 156 -10.01 -5.84 -18.02
N GLY A 157 -10.75 -6.61 -17.23
CA GLY A 157 -10.78 -8.07 -17.27
C GLY A 157 -11.65 -8.64 -18.41
N PRO A 158 -11.81 -9.98 -18.47
CA PRO A 158 -12.54 -10.66 -19.54
C PRO A 158 -14.02 -10.26 -19.68
N PHE A 159 -14.61 -9.65 -18.65
CA PHE A 159 -15.99 -9.17 -18.67
C PHE A 159 -16.08 -7.65 -18.81
N GLY A 160 -14.99 -7.00 -19.23
CA GLY A 160 -14.90 -5.54 -19.33
C GLY A 160 -14.86 -4.82 -18.00
N ASP A 161 -14.75 -5.55 -16.88
CA ASP A 161 -14.71 -5.00 -15.54
C ASP A 161 -13.33 -4.41 -15.20
N TYR A 162 -13.32 -3.25 -14.57
CA TYR A 162 -12.10 -2.64 -14.04
C TYR A 162 -12.31 -2.17 -12.61
N TYR A 163 -11.19 -2.08 -11.88
CA TYR A 163 -11.11 -1.58 -10.52
C TYR A 163 -9.92 -0.63 -10.43
N ARG A 164 -10.18 0.61 -10.03
CA ARG A 164 -9.18 1.65 -9.92
C ARG A 164 -9.22 2.26 -8.52
N LEU A 165 -8.25 1.87 -7.69
CA LEU A 165 -8.09 2.44 -6.35
C LEU A 165 -7.66 3.90 -6.47
N LEU A 166 -8.43 4.79 -5.83
CA LEU A 166 -8.19 6.23 -5.77
C LEU A 166 -8.59 6.71 -4.38
N THR A 167 -7.86 7.69 -3.86
CA THR A 167 -8.24 8.40 -2.65
C THR A 167 -9.43 9.33 -2.93
N PRO A 168 -10.18 9.79 -1.90
CA PRO A 168 -11.28 10.74 -2.10
C PRO A 168 -10.82 12.01 -2.85
N GLY A 169 -11.51 12.34 -3.94
CA GLY A 169 -11.13 13.47 -4.80
C GLY A 169 -11.96 13.54 -6.07
N HIS A 170 -11.56 14.45 -6.96
CA HIS A 170 -12.13 14.63 -8.29
C HIS A 170 -11.13 14.16 -9.35
N TYR A 171 -11.63 13.38 -10.31
CA TYR A 171 -10.81 12.71 -11.32
C TYR A 171 -11.49 12.76 -12.69
N GLU A 172 -10.68 12.88 -13.73
CA GLU A 172 -11.09 12.59 -15.10
C GLU A 172 -10.61 11.19 -15.46
N ILE A 173 -11.53 10.34 -15.93
CA ILE A 173 -11.27 8.95 -16.28
C ILE A 173 -11.54 8.77 -17.77
N THR A 174 -10.57 8.19 -18.48
CA THR A 174 -10.69 7.84 -19.90
C THR A 174 -10.57 6.33 -20.04
N ALA A 175 -11.46 5.74 -20.85
CA ALA A 175 -11.49 4.32 -21.21
C ALA A 175 -11.44 4.17 -22.74
#